data_AF-G3HSP3-F1
#
_entry.id   AF-G3HSP3-F1
#
_cell.length_a   1.000
_cell.length_b   1.000
_cell.length_c   1.000
_cell.angle_alpha   90.00
_cell.angle_beta   90.00
_cell.angle_gamma   90.00
#
_symmetry.space_group_name_H-M   'P 1'
#
loop_
_entity.id
_entity.type
_entity.pdbx_description
1 polymer ?
#
loop_
_entity_poly.entity_id
_entity_poly.type
_entity_poly.pdbx_seq_one_letter_code
_entity_poly.pdbx_strand_id
1 'polypeptide(L)' 'MLGQYNVGNCRSGVPHQKMQGQQRHYFIAAEKVLWDYGPEGYDKFTGFPLNASGR' A
#
# COMPACT_ATOMS: atom_id res chain seq x y z
N MET A 1 -11.39 -15.34 -3.38
CA MET A 1 -11.59 -15.74 -4.79
C MET A 1 -10.27 -15.48 -5.51
N LEU A 2 -9.61 -16.52 -6.00
CA LEU A 2 -8.36 -16.38 -6.78
C LEU A 2 -8.70 -16.60 -8.25
N GLY A 3 -8.10 -15.80 -9.13
CA GLY A 3 -8.26 -15.90 -10.57
C GLY A 3 -6.92 -15.70 -11.25
N GLN A 4 -6.69 -16.43 -12.34
CA GLN A 4 -5.54 -16.26 -13.20
C GLN A 4 -6.01 -15.89 -14.59
N TYR A 5 -5.18 -15.15 -15.32
CA TYR A 5 -5.41 -14.80 -16.71
C TYR A 5 -4.14 -15.07 -17.51
N ASN A 6 -4.31 -15.43 -18.78
CA ASN A 6 -3.20 -15.68 -19.69
C ASN A 6 -3.02 -14.49 -20.64
N VAL A 7 -1.79 -14.05 -20.80
CA VAL A 7 -1.40 -13.02 -21.78
C VAL A 7 -0.64 -13.68 -22.91
N GLY A 8 -1.19 -13.65 -24.13
CA GLY A 8 -0.52 -14.14 -25.33
C GLY A 8 0.42 -13.09 -25.92
N ASN A 9 1.51 -13.54 -26.56
CA ASN A 9 2.38 -12.66 -27.33
C ASN A 9 1.83 -12.44 -28.73
N CYS A 10 0.95 -11.47 -28.88
CA CYS A 10 0.37 -11.10 -30.17
C CYS A 10 1.34 -10.17 -30.93
N ARG A 11 1.64 -10.46 -32.20
CA ARG A 11 2.55 -9.67 -33.08
C ARG A 11 4.02 -9.66 -32.63
N SER A 12 4.64 -10.84 -32.64
CA SER A 12 6.08 -11.00 -32.52
C SER A 12 6.81 -10.25 -33.65
N GLY A 13 7.70 -9.31 -33.30
CA GLY A 13 8.49 -8.54 -34.27
C GLY A 13 8.40 -7.02 -34.13
N VAL A 14 7.49 -6.50 -33.31
CA VAL A 14 7.53 -5.08 -32.92
C VAL A 14 8.66 -4.89 -31.89
N PRO A 15 9.66 -4.03 -32.15
CA PRO A 15 10.69 -3.73 -31.17
C PRO A 15 10.04 -3.18 -29.91
N HIS A 16 10.30 -3.81 -28.76
CA HIS A 16 9.89 -3.23 -27.49
C HIS A 16 10.64 -1.91 -27.33
N GLN A 17 9.91 -0.80 -27.21
CA GLN A 17 10.52 0.49 -26.93
C GLN A 17 11.22 0.39 -25.58
N LYS A 18 12.55 0.56 -25.59
CA LYS A 18 13.33 0.64 -24.37
C LYS A 18 12.94 1.94 -23.67
N MET A 19 12.09 1.82 -22.65
CA MET A 19 11.70 2.98 -21.87
C MET A 19 12.94 3.60 -21.23
N GLN A 20 13.12 4.89 -21.48
CA GLN A 20 14.22 5.68 -20.90
C GLN A 20 13.70 6.32 -19.62
N GLY A 21 14.42 6.12 -18.52
CA GLY A 21 14.05 6.64 -17.22
C GLY A 21 15.21 6.50 -16.25
N GLN A 22 15.08 7.15 -15.09
CA GLN A 22 16.10 7.07 -14.05
C GLN A 22 15.89 5.86 -13.16
N GLN A 23 16.97 5.11 -12.92
CA GLN A 23 16.95 3.99 -11.97
C GLN A 23 16.86 4.51 -10.53
N ARG A 24 15.91 3.97 -9.75
CA ARG A 24 15.72 4.26 -8.33
C ARG A 24 15.96 3.01 -7.51
N HIS A 25 16.86 3.10 -6.52
CA HIS A 25 17.18 1.99 -5.63
C HIS A 25 16.42 2.15 -4.32
N TYR A 26 15.69 1.10 -3.91
CA TYR A 26 14.97 1.05 -2.63
C TYR A 26 15.51 -0.09 -1.79
N PHE A 27 15.65 0.15 -0.48
CA PHE A 27 16.02 -0.86 0.51
C PHE A 27 14.84 -0.98 1.47
N ILE A 28 14.06 -2.06 1.34
CA ILE A 28 12.79 -2.24 2.05
C ILE A 28 12.93 -3.46 2.96
N ALA A 29 12.51 -3.31 4.22
CA ALA A 29 12.43 -4.39 5.20
C ALA A 29 11.00 -4.51 5.73
N ALA A 30 10.62 -5.73 6.12
CA ALA A 30 9.40 -5.98 6.86
C ALA A 30 9.76 -6.20 8.33
N GLU A 31 9.17 -5.39 9.21
CA GLU A 31 9.34 -5.50 10.66
C GLU A 31 7.99 -5.51 11.38
N LYS A 32 7.97 -6.10 12.56
CA LYS A 32 6.82 -6.03 13.45
C LYS A 32 6.91 -4.74 14.25
N VAL A 33 5.83 -3.98 14.29
CA VAL A 33 5.71 -2.77 15.11
C VAL A 33 4.44 -2.85 15.96
N LEU A 34 4.48 -2.25 17.13
CA LEU A 34 3.25 -1.94 17.86
C LEU A 34 2.61 -0.74 17.15
N TRP A 35 1.40 -0.90 16.64
CA TRP A 35 0.70 0.16 15.93
C TRP A 35 -0.41 0.74 16.81
N ASP A 36 -0.21 1.99 17.25
CA ASP A 36 -1.25 2.76 17.92
C ASP A 36 -2.20 3.34 16.87
N TYR A 37 -3.44 2.82 16.83
CA TYR A 37 -4.47 3.28 15.89
C TYR A 37 -4.99 4.68 16.20
N GLY A 38 -4.80 5.17 17.43
CA GLY A 38 -5.32 6.46 17.89
C GLY A 38 -4.32 7.14 18.82
N PRO A 39 -3.14 7.57 18.32
CA PRO A 39 -2.05 8.08 19.16
C PRO A 39 -2.40 9.36 19.90
N GLU A 40 -3.42 10.09 19.44
CA GLU A 40 -3.93 11.30 20.10
C GLU A 40 -4.89 10.99 21.25
N GLY A 41 -5.43 9.77 21.35
CA GLY A 41 -6.27 9.33 22.46
C GLY A 41 -7.69 9.91 22.50
N TYR A 42 -8.09 10.71 21.51
CA TYR A 42 -9.45 11.25 21.38
C TYR A 42 -9.99 11.11 19.95
N ASP A 43 -11.30 11.05 19.83
CA ASP A 43 -12.00 11.08 18.54
C ASP A 43 -11.94 12.50 17.95
N LYS A 44 -11.35 12.64 16.76
CA LYS A 44 -11.19 13.95 16.10
C LYS A 44 -12.49 14.61 15.68
N PHE A 45 -13.60 13.87 15.59
CA PHE A 45 -14.90 14.41 15.21
C PHE A 45 -15.67 14.95 16.42
N THR A 46 -15.66 14.20 17.53
CA THR A 46 -16.43 14.56 18.73
C THR A 46 -15.61 15.26 19.80
N GLY A 47 -14.29 15.13 19.76
CA GLY A 47 -13.37 15.64 20.77
C GLY A 47 -13.33 14.82 22.06
N PHE A 48 -14.09 13.73 22.16
CA PHE A 48 -14.14 12.91 23.36
C PHE A 48 -12.98 11.88 23.42
N PRO A 49 -12.52 11.51 24.63
CA PRO A 49 -11.52 10.46 24.79
C PRO A 49 -11.98 9.14 24.18
N LEU A 50 -11.09 8.43 23.49
CA LEU A 50 -11.38 7.14 22.86
C LEU A 50 -11.72 6.04 23.89
N ASN A 51 -11.34 6.24 25.15
CA ASN A 51 -11.64 5.33 26.27
C ASN A 51 -12.85 5.76 27.10
N ALA A 52 -13.61 6.78 26.67
CA ALA A 52 -14.81 7.19 27.36
C ALA A 52 -15.82 6.02 27.37
N SER A 53 -16.16 5.52 28.56
CA SER A 53 -17.23 4.54 28.71
C SER A 53 -18.54 5.26 28.43
N GLY A 54 -19.21 4.92 27.32
CA GLY A 54 -20.50 5.47 26.97
C GLY A 54 -21.47 5.33 28.15
N ARG A 55 -21.87 6.46 28.72
CA ARG A 55 -23.04 6.57 29.59
C ARG A 55 -24.17 7.19 28.80
#